data_AF-A0A2A2V2M0-F1
#
_entry.id   AF-A0A2A2V2M0-F1
#
_cell.length_a   1.000
_cell.length_b   1.000
_cell.length_c   1.000
_cell.angle_alpha   90.00
_cell.angle_beta   90.00
_cell.angle_gamma   90.00
#
_symmetry.space_group_name_H-M   'P 1'
#
loop_
_entity.id
_entity.type
_entity.pdbx_description
1 polymer ?
#
loop_
_entity_poly.entity_id
_entity_poly.type
_entity_poly.pdbx_seq_one_letter_code
_entity_poly.pdbx_strand_id
1 'polypeptide(L)'
;MTANQLHELGFRNLGARGLKEKHISALVSRWQEEKLTPGTIKNRMAILRGWAGKIGKPSIIPKHNKLQSNSTDTRDLNIANRTYSDNANNKAKDLDQAKLNLVTDERIKVVLELQRAFGLRKEEALKFRPEQAIRKTSSGSTYIQFKAGTKGGKERVVHLSREHSMREIESKRYINNKYC
;
A
#
# COMPACT_ATOMS: atom_id res chain seq x y z
N MET A 1 -7.32 -8.41 -13.19
CA MET A 1 -6.57 -7.33 -13.84
C MET A 1 -5.65 -7.89 -14.93
N THR A 2 -4.55 -8.56 -14.61
CA THR A 2 -3.57 -9.04 -15.63
C THR A 2 -4.12 -10.10 -16.60
N ALA A 3 -4.93 -11.05 -16.11
CA ALA A 3 -5.59 -12.04 -16.96
C ALA A 3 -6.59 -11.40 -17.95
N ASN A 4 -7.39 -10.43 -17.47
CA ASN A 4 -8.32 -9.68 -18.33
C ASN A 4 -7.55 -8.88 -19.40
N GLN A 5 -6.42 -8.27 -19.03
CA GLN A 5 -5.58 -7.54 -19.99
C GLN A 5 -4.99 -8.45 -21.08
N LEU A 6 -4.66 -9.71 -20.74
CA LEU A 6 -4.25 -10.70 -21.74
C LEU A 6 -5.42 -11.06 -22.67
N HIS A 7 -6.63 -11.19 -22.12
CA HIS A 7 -7.83 -11.43 -22.93
C HIS A 7 -8.12 -10.26 -23.89
N GLU A 8 -8.01 -9.03 -23.40
CA GLU A 8 -8.16 -7.79 -24.21
C GLU A 8 -7.11 -7.70 -25.33
N LEU A 9 -5.89 -8.21 -25.10
CA LEU A 9 -4.82 -8.32 -26.10
C LEU A 9 -5.03 -9.49 -27.09
N GLY A 10 -6.16 -10.20 -27.01
CA GLY A 10 -6.51 -11.29 -27.93
C GLY A 10 -6.02 -12.68 -27.49
N PHE A 11 -5.40 -12.82 -26.31
CA PHE A 11 -5.03 -14.14 -25.77
C PHE A 11 -6.25 -14.82 -25.14
N ARG A 12 -7.10 -15.39 -26.00
CA ARG A 12 -8.30 -16.16 -25.59
C ARG A 12 -7.91 -17.55 -25.11
N ASN A 13 -8.74 -18.13 -24.23
CA ASN A 13 -8.58 -19.49 -23.69
C ASN A 13 -7.26 -19.76 -22.95
N LEU A 14 -6.67 -18.72 -22.35
CA LEU A 14 -5.45 -18.86 -21.58
C LEU A 14 -5.74 -19.49 -20.21
N GLY A 15 -5.56 -20.81 -20.10
CA GLY A 15 -5.61 -21.51 -18.82
C GLY A 15 -4.50 -21.05 -17.86
N ALA A 16 -4.68 -21.29 -16.55
CA ALA A 16 -3.76 -20.81 -15.51
C ALA A 16 -2.29 -21.25 -15.70
N ARG A 17 -2.04 -22.41 -16.33
CA ARG A 17 -0.71 -22.94 -16.65
C ARG A 17 -0.19 -22.52 -18.03
N GLY A 18 -1.01 -21.83 -18.82
CA GLY A 18 -0.72 -21.43 -20.20
C GLY A 18 0.18 -20.21 -20.34
N LEU A 19 0.60 -19.59 -19.23
CA LEU A 19 1.51 -18.44 -19.24
C LEU A 19 2.83 -18.78 -19.96
N LYS A 20 3.26 -17.88 -20.85
CA LYS A 20 4.43 -18.00 -21.73
C LYS A 20 5.09 -16.62 -21.85
N GLU A 21 6.34 -16.58 -22.31
CA GLU A 21 7.12 -15.34 -22.44
C GLU A 21 6.40 -14.27 -23.27
N LYS A 22 5.77 -14.64 -24.39
CA LYS A 22 4.99 -13.73 -25.24
C LYS A 22 3.90 -12.95 -24.49
N HIS A 23 3.28 -13.56 -23.48
CA HIS A 23 2.24 -12.92 -22.66
C HIS A 23 2.86 -11.84 -21.76
N ILE A 24 4.06 -12.10 -21.24
CA ILE A 24 4.82 -11.17 -20.41
C ILE A 24 5.24 -9.97 -21.24
N SER A 25 5.83 -10.20 -22.42
CA SER A 25 6.25 -9.12 -23.33
C SER A 25 5.07 -8.25 -23.77
N ALA A 26 3.93 -8.87 -24.13
CA ALA A 26 2.73 -8.13 -24.53
C ALA A 26 2.17 -7.26 -23.40
N LEU A 27 2.15 -7.78 -22.17
CA LEU A 27 1.72 -7.00 -20.99
C LEU A 27 2.66 -5.85 -20.68
N VAL A 28 3.97 -6.09 -20.70
CA VAL A 28 4.97 -5.04 -20.43
C VAL A 28 4.89 -3.94 -21.48
N SER A 29 4.79 -4.30 -22.77
CA SER A 29 4.65 -3.34 -23.87
C SER A 29 3.41 -2.48 -23.70
N ARG A 30 2.25 -3.11 -23.46
CA ARG A 30 0.99 -2.39 -23.17
C ARG A 30 1.13 -1.44 -21.99
N TRP A 31 1.75 -1.86 -20.88
CA TRP A 31 1.90 -1.01 -19.70
C TRP A 31 2.83 0.18 -19.93
N GLN A 32 3.84 0.01 -20.80
CA GLN A 32 4.71 1.09 -21.23
C GLN A 32 3.98 2.06 -22.16
N GLU A 33 3.16 1.56 -23.09
CA GLU A 33 2.29 2.36 -23.98
C GLU A 33 1.25 3.15 -23.17
N GLU A 34 0.65 2.53 -22.15
CA GLU A 34 -0.24 3.16 -21.16
C GLU A 34 0.49 4.18 -20.26
N LYS A 35 1.82 4.34 -20.40
CA LYS A 35 2.68 5.25 -19.62
C LYS A 35 2.54 5.04 -18.11
N LEU A 36 2.37 3.79 -17.67
CA LEU A 36 2.29 3.50 -16.24
C LEU A 36 3.61 3.79 -15.53
N THR A 37 3.52 4.22 -14.27
CA THR A 37 4.73 4.53 -13.51
C THR A 37 5.64 3.31 -13.38
N PRO A 38 6.97 3.48 -13.33
CA PRO A 38 7.90 2.37 -13.17
C PRO A 38 7.61 1.52 -11.93
N GLY A 39 7.14 2.14 -10.84
CA GLY A 39 6.72 1.43 -9.64
C GLY A 39 5.51 0.53 -9.87
N THR A 40 4.51 0.99 -10.63
CA THR A 40 3.32 0.19 -10.99
C THR A 40 3.71 -1.03 -11.82
N ILE A 41 4.56 -0.83 -12.84
CA ILE A 41 5.02 -1.93 -13.71
C ILE A 41 5.80 -2.97 -12.89
N LYS A 42 6.73 -2.54 -12.03
CA LYS A 42 7.49 -3.45 -11.15
C LYS A 42 6.60 -4.23 -10.18
N ASN A 43 5.56 -3.61 -9.62
CA ASN A 43 4.58 -4.30 -8.77
C ASN A 43 3.82 -5.38 -9.55
N ARG A 44 3.35 -5.07 -10.78
CA ARG A 44 2.69 -6.05 -11.63
C ARG A 44 3.62 -7.20 -12.04
N MET A 45 4.89 -6.90 -12.31
CA MET A 45 5.92 -7.91 -12.58
C MET A 45 6.18 -8.84 -11.38
N ALA A 46 6.10 -8.35 -10.15
CA ALA A 46 6.21 -9.20 -8.95
C ALA A 46 5.05 -10.21 -8.89
N ILE A 47 3.83 -9.78 -9.22
CA ILE A 47 2.66 -10.67 -9.31
C ILE A 47 2.87 -11.72 -10.41
N LEU A 48 3.35 -11.31 -11.59
CA LEU A 48 3.64 -12.23 -12.70
C LEU A 48 4.71 -13.27 -12.33
N ARG A 49 5.80 -12.86 -11.66
CA ARG A 49 6.83 -13.80 -11.16
C ARG A 49 6.27 -14.77 -10.12
N GLY A 50 5.41 -14.29 -9.23
CA GLY A 50 4.70 -15.15 -8.28
C GLY A 50 3.79 -16.18 -8.99
N TRP A 51 3.04 -15.75 -10.01
CA TRP A 51 2.23 -16.66 -10.81
C TRP A 51 3.09 -17.69 -11.56
N ALA A 52 4.14 -17.25 -12.25
CA ALA A 52 5.09 -18.11 -12.95
C ALA A 52 5.73 -19.14 -12.02
N GLY A 53 6.12 -18.75 -10.81
CA GLY A 53 6.62 -19.65 -9.78
C GLY A 53 5.59 -20.71 -9.37
N LYS A 54 4.34 -20.30 -9.12
CA LYS A 54 3.26 -21.24 -8.73
C LYS A 54 2.94 -22.29 -9.79
N ILE A 55 3.16 -21.99 -11.07
CA ILE A 55 2.94 -22.95 -12.17
C ILE A 55 4.20 -23.70 -12.59
N GLY A 56 5.30 -23.57 -11.84
CA GLY A 56 6.57 -24.25 -12.12
C GLY A 56 7.33 -23.72 -13.34
N LYS A 57 7.06 -22.48 -13.78
CA LYS A 57 7.68 -21.86 -14.96
C LYS A 57 8.38 -20.54 -14.65
N PRO A 58 9.23 -20.42 -13.62
CA PRO A 58 9.86 -19.14 -13.25
C PRO A 58 10.76 -18.57 -14.36
N SER A 59 11.35 -19.41 -15.21
CA SER A 59 12.27 -19.02 -16.29
C SER A 59 11.63 -18.21 -17.42
N ILE A 60 10.30 -18.23 -17.55
CA ILE A 60 9.56 -17.50 -18.61
C ILE A 60 9.55 -15.98 -18.38
N ILE A 61 10.04 -15.54 -17.22
CA ILE A 61 10.19 -14.12 -16.89
C ILE A 61 11.66 -13.89 -16.54
N PRO A 62 12.29 -12.87 -17.14
CA PRO A 62 13.65 -12.51 -16.78
C PRO A 62 13.80 -12.21 -15.29
N LYS A 63 14.92 -12.64 -14.69
CA LYS A 63 15.18 -12.42 -13.25
C LYS A 63 15.20 -10.93 -12.90
N HIS A 64 15.75 -10.12 -13.80
CA HIS A 64 15.88 -8.68 -13.63
C HIS A 64 14.87 -7.92 -14.50
N ASN A 65 14.53 -6.69 -14.10
CA ASN A 65 13.60 -5.83 -14.84
C ASN A 65 14.29 -5.03 -15.96
N LYS A 66 15.63 -5.00 -15.91
CA LYS A 66 16.51 -4.46 -16.95
C LYS A 66 17.65 -5.45 -17.17
N LEU A 67 18.24 -5.43 -18.35
CA LEU A 67 19.48 -6.14 -18.60
C LEU A 67 20.54 -5.76 -17.55
N GLN A 68 21.30 -6.76 -17.09
CA GLN A 68 22.42 -6.57 -16.19
C GLN A 68 23.66 -7.15 -16.86
N SER A 69 24.76 -6.38 -16.86
CA SER A 69 26.02 -6.80 -17.49
C SER A 69 26.61 -8.07 -16.87
N ASN A 70 26.25 -8.38 -15.62
CA ASN A 70 26.71 -9.56 -14.88
C ASN A 70 25.67 -10.70 -14.82
N SER A 71 24.61 -10.65 -15.62
CA SER A 71 23.59 -11.69 -15.64
C SER A 71 23.74 -12.60 -16.86
N THR A 72 23.55 -13.91 -16.63
CA THR A 72 23.42 -14.91 -17.70
C THR A 72 22.12 -14.75 -18.50
N ASP A 73 21.14 -14.01 -17.98
CA ASP A 73 19.88 -13.73 -18.68
C ASP A 73 20.01 -12.46 -19.52
N THR A 74 19.98 -12.60 -20.84
CA THR A 74 20.20 -11.53 -21.82
C THR A 74 18.93 -10.77 -22.20
N ARG A 75 17.77 -11.15 -21.66
CA ARG A 75 16.48 -10.53 -22.01
C ARG A 75 16.30 -9.23 -21.25
N ASP A 76 16.03 -8.15 -21.97
CA ASP A 76 15.71 -6.85 -21.40
C ASP A 76 14.21 -6.56 -21.44
N LEU A 77 13.61 -6.23 -20.29
CA LEU A 77 12.22 -5.76 -20.21
C LEU A 77 12.12 -4.22 -20.33
N ASN A 78 13.26 -3.52 -20.33
CA ASN A 78 13.38 -2.07 -20.41
C ASN A 78 12.47 -1.32 -19.40
N ILE A 79 12.30 -1.87 -18.20
CA ILE A 79 11.47 -1.25 -17.16
C ILE A 79 12.34 -0.26 -16.39
N ALA A 80 12.02 1.04 -16.50
CA ALA A 80 12.76 2.12 -15.85
C ALA A 80 12.97 1.92 -14.33
N ASN A 81 13.99 2.58 -13.79
CA ASN A 81 14.20 2.61 -12.35
C ASN A 81 13.09 3.40 -11.65
N ARG A 82 12.84 3.04 -10.39
CA ARG A 82 11.84 3.77 -9.62
C ARG A 82 12.44 5.14 -9.32
N THR A 83 11.83 6.19 -9.86
CA THR A 83 12.06 7.53 -9.35
C THR A 83 11.35 7.59 -7.99
N TYR A 84 12.13 7.70 -6.92
CA TYR A 84 11.55 8.04 -5.64
C TYR A 84 11.05 9.47 -5.78
N SER A 85 9.76 9.69 -5.50
CA SER A 85 9.28 11.06 -5.38
C SER A 85 10.11 11.70 -4.28
N ASP A 86 10.76 12.81 -4.59
CA ASP A 86 11.55 13.55 -3.64
C ASP A 86 10.67 13.81 -2.42
N ASN A 87 11.07 13.28 -1.25
CA ASN A 87 10.30 13.46 -0.02
C ASN A 87 10.32 14.92 0.43
N ALA A 88 11.08 15.80 -0.25
CA ALA A 88 11.03 17.24 -0.14
C ALA A 88 9.62 17.82 -0.37
N ASN A 89 8.83 17.22 -1.27
CA ASN A 89 7.44 17.65 -1.49
C ASN A 89 6.50 16.87 -0.56
N ASN A 90 6.13 17.51 0.55
CA ASN A 90 5.13 16.98 1.47
C ASN A 90 3.78 16.83 0.74
N LYS A 91 3.35 15.57 0.52
CA LYS A 91 2.05 15.24 -0.07
C LYS A 91 0.90 15.24 0.94
N ALA A 92 1.18 15.55 2.21
CA ALA A 92 0.14 15.74 3.20
C ALA A 92 -0.77 16.88 2.73
N LYS A 93 -2.06 16.57 2.68
CA LYS A 93 -3.09 17.59 2.45
C LYS A 93 -3.52 18.11 3.80
N ASP A 94 -3.58 19.43 3.93
CA ASP A 94 -4.11 20.04 5.14
C ASP A 94 -5.63 19.81 5.24
N LEU A 95 -6.05 19.38 6.41
CA LEU A 95 -7.43 19.10 6.77
C LEU A 95 -7.88 20.19 7.73
N ASP A 96 -8.27 21.31 7.13
CA ASP A 96 -8.91 22.43 7.82
C ASP A 96 -10.33 22.06 8.29
N GLN A 97 -10.87 22.88 9.19
CA GLN A 97 -12.19 22.66 9.77
C GLN A 97 -13.31 22.72 8.71
N ALA A 98 -13.15 23.53 7.66
CA ALA A 98 -14.17 23.65 6.62
C ALA A 98 -14.32 22.33 5.85
N LYS A 99 -13.21 21.70 5.45
CA LYS A 99 -13.21 20.38 4.79
C LYS A 99 -13.73 19.27 5.70
N LEU A 100 -13.41 19.33 7.00
CA LEU A 100 -13.93 18.37 7.96
C LEU A 100 -15.46 18.49 8.12
N ASN A 101 -15.99 19.72 8.09
CA ASN A 101 -17.42 19.98 8.19
C ASN A 101 -18.21 19.48 6.97
N LEU A 102 -17.58 19.30 5.80
CA LEU A 102 -18.20 18.70 4.62
C LEU A 102 -18.47 17.19 4.79
N VAL A 103 -17.82 16.54 5.76
CA VAL A 103 -17.99 15.11 6.02
C VAL A 103 -19.24 14.91 6.86
N THR A 104 -20.28 14.30 6.29
CA THR A 104 -21.54 14.06 7.00
C THR A 104 -21.46 12.89 7.97
N ASP A 105 -20.65 11.88 7.66
CA ASP A 105 -20.46 10.70 8.49
C ASP A 105 -19.51 11.00 9.67
N GLU A 106 -20.06 10.96 10.88
CA GLU A 106 -19.34 11.23 12.12
C GLU A 106 -18.15 10.27 12.36
N ARG A 107 -18.23 9.02 11.89
CA ARG A 107 -17.13 8.05 12.02
C ARG A 107 -15.99 8.44 11.09
N ILE A 108 -16.31 8.87 9.87
CA ILE A 108 -15.30 9.31 8.91
C ILE A 108 -14.63 10.60 9.38
N LYS A 109 -15.37 11.51 10.02
CA LYS A 109 -14.77 12.67 10.73
C LYS A 109 -13.75 12.22 11.76
N VAL A 110 -14.13 11.35 12.68
CA VAL A 110 -13.23 10.83 13.73
C VAL A 110 -11.99 10.17 13.12
N VAL A 111 -12.15 9.34 12.08
CA VAL A 111 -11.03 8.70 11.37
C VAL A 111 -10.06 9.75 10.81
N LEU A 112 -10.58 10.77 10.12
CA LEU A 112 -9.75 11.82 9.54
C LEU A 112 -9.02 12.64 10.61
N GLU A 113 -9.68 12.94 11.72
CA GLU A 113 -9.03 13.63 12.83
C GLU A 113 -7.96 12.78 13.51
N LEU A 114 -8.17 11.46 13.67
CA LEU A 114 -7.15 10.53 14.18
C LEU A 114 -5.95 10.44 13.23
N GLN A 115 -6.20 10.41 11.91
CA GLN A 115 -5.13 10.45 10.91
C GLN A 115 -4.33 11.76 10.99
N ARG A 116 -5.01 12.90 11.17
CA ARG A 116 -4.38 14.23 11.33
C ARG A 116 -3.53 14.31 12.59
N ALA A 117 -4.10 13.89 13.74
CA ALA A 117 -3.45 14.03 15.04
C ALA A 117 -2.26 13.07 15.24
N PHE A 118 -2.34 11.83 14.73
CA PHE A 118 -1.34 10.79 15.05
C PHE A 118 -0.60 10.24 13.82
N GLY A 119 -0.86 10.77 12.62
CA GLY A 119 -0.27 10.27 11.38
C GLY A 119 -0.65 8.80 11.10
N LEU A 120 -1.87 8.40 11.48
CA LEU A 120 -2.35 7.05 11.27
C LEU A 120 -2.62 6.81 9.78
N ARG A 121 -2.36 5.58 9.32
CA ARG A 121 -2.90 5.13 8.04
C ARG A 121 -4.41 4.98 8.16
N LYS A 122 -5.12 5.15 7.05
CA LYS A 122 -6.60 5.00 7.00
C LYS A 122 -7.08 3.71 7.70
N GLU A 123 -6.43 2.59 7.40
CA GLU A 123 -6.80 1.30 8.01
C GLU A 123 -6.49 1.24 9.51
N GLU A 124 -5.37 1.83 9.96
CA GLU A 124 -5.02 1.94 11.38
C GLU A 124 -6.05 2.78 12.14
N ALA A 125 -6.48 3.91 11.57
CA ALA A 125 -7.50 4.78 12.15
C ALA A 125 -8.89 4.13 12.18
N LEU A 126 -9.28 3.45 11.10
CA LEU A 126 -10.55 2.72 11.04
C LEU A 126 -10.63 1.58 12.05
N LYS A 127 -9.52 0.89 12.31
CA LYS A 127 -9.43 -0.23 13.26
C LYS A 127 -9.00 0.21 14.66
N PHE A 128 -8.91 1.51 14.92
CA PHE A 128 -8.39 2.03 16.17
C PHE A 128 -9.35 1.76 17.33
N ARG A 129 -8.92 0.90 18.26
CA ARG A 129 -9.65 0.58 19.50
C ARG A 129 -8.89 1.15 20.69
N PRO A 130 -9.30 2.30 21.27
CA PRO A 130 -8.55 3.00 22.32
C PRO A 130 -8.13 2.09 23.49
N GLU A 131 -9.04 1.26 23.99
CA GLU A 131 -8.80 0.35 25.11
C GLU A 131 -7.72 -0.70 24.81
N GLN A 132 -7.64 -1.12 23.55
CA GLN A 132 -6.68 -2.13 23.11
C GLN A 132 -5.36 -1.52 22.64
N ALA A 133 -5.34 -0.23 22.29
CA ALA A 133 -4.19 0.41 21.66
C ALA A 133 -3.42 1.32 22.62
N ILE A 134 -4.06 1.95 23.59
CA ILE A 134 -3.40 2.85 24.55
C ILE A 134 -2.63 2.01 25.58
N ARG A 135 -1.36 2.34 25.80
CA ARG A 135 -0.45 1.68 26.73
C ARG A 135 0.36 2.72 27.50
N LYS A 136 0.90 2.31 28.64
CA LYS A 136 1.79 3.13 29.47
C LYS A 136 3.14 2.43 29.64
N THR A 137 4.21 3.20 29.64
CA THR A 137 5.54 2.73 30.02
C THR A 137 5.67 2.70 31.54
N SER A 138 6.69 1.99 32.05
CA SER A 138 7.01 1.99 33.49
C SER A 138 7.36 3.38 34.03
N SER A 139 7.82 4.29 33.17
CA SER A 139 8.09 5.70 33.48
C SER A 139 6.85 6.59 33.48
N GLY A 140 5.65 6.05 33.19
CA GLY A 140 4.38 6.78 33.18
C GLY A 140 4.01 7.43 31.84
N SER A 141 4.86 7.34 30.81
CA SER A 141 4.56 7.88 29.48
C SER A 141 3.52 7.04 28.74
N THR A 142 2.56 7.68 28.08
CA THR A 142 1.50 6.99 27.32
C THR A 142 1.87 6.88 25.84
N TYR A 143 1.56 5.76 25.21
CA TYR A 143 1.76 5.52 23.78
C TYR A 143 0.60 4.73 23.19
N ILE A 144 0.46 4.80 21.87
CA ILE A 144 -0.48 4.01 21.10
C ILE A 144 0.28 2.88 20.41
N GLN A 145 -0.16 1.65 20.61
CA GLN A 145 0.35 0.44 19.97
C GLN A 145 -0.70 -0.13 19.01
N PHE A 146 -0.36 -0.19 17.72
CA PHE A 146 -1.19 -0.83 16.70
C PHE A 146 -0.69 -2.24 16.44
N LYS A 147 -1.52 -3.23 16.79
CA LYS A 147 -1.28 -4.66 16.53
C LYS A 147 -1.90 -5.16 15.22
N ALA A 148 -2.94 -4.49 14.72
CA ALA A 148 -3.68 -4.85 13.51
C ALA A 148 -3.68 -3.70 12.49
N GLY A 149 -3.72 -4.02 11.19
CA GLY A 149 -3.77 -3.02 10.10
C GLY A 149 -2.41 -2.40 9.72
N THR A 150 -1.31 -2.93 10.27
CA THR A 150 0.04 -2.47 9.94
C THR A 150 0.60 -3.18 8.71
N LYS A 151 1.38 -2.45 7.91
CA LYS A 151 2.00 -3.01 6.70
C LYS A 151 3.01 -4.09 7.10
N GLY A 152 2.79 -5.32 6.64
CA GLY A 152 3.69 -6.45 6.88
C GLY A 152 3.60 -7.07 8.28
N GLY A 153 2.52 -6.80 9.03
CA GLY A 153 2.26 -7.42 10.34
C GLY A 153 3.17 -6.96 11.48
N LYS A 154 4.05 -5.96 11.23
CA LYS A 154 4.89 -5.38 12.27
C LYS A 154 4.10 -4.38 13.11
N GLU A 155 4.18 -4.49 14.42
CA GLU A 155 3.54 -3.53 15.31
C GLU A 155 4.08 -2.10 15.07
N ARG A 156 3.19 -1.10 15.15
CA ARG A 156 3.57 0.32 15.06
C ARG A 156 3.29 0.96 16.41
N VAL A 157 4.30 1.67 16.94
CA VAL A 157 4.19 2.47 18.16
C VAL A 157 4.17 3.94 17.80
N VAL A 158 3.21 4.69 18.36
CA VAL A 158 3.13 6.15 18.27
C VAL A 158 3.18 6.70 19.70
N HIS A 159 4.25 7.41 20.02
CA HIS A 159 4.37 8.05 21.34
C HIS A 159 3.51 9.31 21.40
N LEU A 160 2.77 9.47 22.49
CA LEU A 160 1.98 10.67 22.71
C LEU A 160 2.88 11.73 23.38
N SER A 161 2.99 12.92 22.76
CA SER A 161 3.57 14.08 23.43
C SER A 161 2.51 14.78 24.31
N ARG A 162 2.93 15.67 25.21
CA ARG A 162 2.01 16.47 26.05
C ARG A 162 1.01 17.32 25.25
N GLU A 163 1.33 17.64 24.00
CA GLU A 163 0.49 18.43 23.09
C GLU A 163 -0.62 17.58 22.43
N HIS A 164 -0.38 16.28 22.22
CA HIS A 164 -1.38 15.35 21.70
C HIS A 164 -2.23 14.83 22.85
N SER A 165 -3.26 15.61 23.18
CA SER A 165 -4.00 15.45 24.43
C SER A 165 -4.80 14.15 24.47
N MET A 166 -4.66 13.38 25.57
CA MET A 166 -5.55 12.26 25.90
C MET A 166 -7.04 12.63 25.79
N ARG A 167 -7.38 13.90 26.03
CA ARG A 167 -8.73 14.47 25.83
C ARG A 167 -9.25 14.30 24.40
N GLU A 168 -8.39 14.42 23.40
CA GLU A 168 -8.77 14.28 21.99
C GLU A 168 -9.01 12.80 21.62
N ILE A 169 -8.36 11.88 22.31
CA ILE A 169 -8.62 10.44 22.16
C ILE A 169 -9.91 10.06 22.92
N GLU A 170 -10.13 10.62 24.10
CA GLU A 170 -11.33 10.39 24.92
C GLU A 170 -12.60 10.90 24.24
N SER A 171 -12.59 12.11 23.66
CA SER A 171 -13.75 12.64 22.93
C SER A 171 -14.14 11.75 21.74
N LYS A 172 -13.15 11.11 21.11
CA LYS A 172 -13.32 10.23 19.94
C LYS A 172 -13.59 8.76 20.32
N ARG A 173 -13.44 8.40 21.59
CA ARG A 173 -13.63 7.03 22.11
C ARG A 173 -15.06 6.51 21.93
N TYR A 174 -16.05 7.37 22.17
CA TYR A 174 -17.46 6.96 22.18
C TYR A 174 -18.02 6.61 20.79
N ILE A 175 -17.51 7.24 19.74
CA ILE A 175 -18.00 7.05 18.36
C ILE A 175 -17.42 5.78 17.73
N ASN A 176 -16.15 5.46 18.03
CA ASN A 176 -15.46 4.32 17.40
C ASN A 176 -15.81 2.96 18.01
N ASN A 177 -16.21 2.92 19.30
CA ASN A 177 -16.50 1.65 20.00
C ASN A 177 -17.91 1.11 19.75
N LYS A 178 -18.86 1.93 19.27
CA LYS A 178 -20.29 1.57 19.16
C LYS A 178 -20.64 0.71 17.93
N TYR A 179 -19.71 0.54 16.99
CA TYR A 179 -20.00 -0.04 15.67
C TYR A 179 -18.88 -0.94 15.10
N CYS A 180 -17.98 -1.42 15.98
CA CYS A 180 -16.85 -2.29 15.64
C CYS A 180 -16.98 -3.68 16.27
#